data_AF-A0A1X4ITC2-F1
#
_entry.id   AF-A0A1X4ITC2-F1
#
_cell.length_a   1.000
_cell.length_b   1.000
_cell.length_c   1.000
_cell.angle_alpha   90.00
_cell.angle_beta   90.00
_cell.angle_gamma   90.00
#
_symmetry.space_group_name_H-M   'P 1'
#
loop_
_entity.id
_entity.type
_entity.pdbx_description
1 polymer ?
#
loop_
_entity_poly.entity_id
_entity_poly.type
_entity_poly.pdbx_seq_one_letter_code
_entity_poly.pdbx_strand_id
1 'polypeptide(L)'
;MPTIEGMETAQEVAPSSVVPLTPRPRRFGRVDAPTVLLHWLVSLLALVSFATGFRIAGDAPQVGWASVIAKFAPQGDVLFWHVVSAWCLVSAVTGYVVFLFQARVSRRVSLNAPRVKALRSHTRQVRWRAINVLIYWLAFGLIGAAAATGTLMFSEVPSVPASTLAWLHRGIAISLGGFVLLHVAGHLMGGGWRALMPIVLPRFIRGRSGAIALLAVGTAAGLLFLADTLTVRTLEMPQVATAPILDGDPTDPVWNRATPVTIQTKGGANLPDGEAPVTVRAVQNGDDAYFLFRWPDSTRSLKHVPLQKTSAGWQLLQDGFYRNDENVFYEDKFGVMLTDTSSFAALRAIHLGPKPRDERPGASGGRGLHYTTDGSVLDVWHWMAVRTNPMGQLEDGYFGMPKQESDNPMDRYYAGIGADPAMRDAAISNWRPLIEGPAARHLDGGVFPRFLPNSPDALTRLGNADLDPTASDSGVWWLAINEAVPFTPEMDASIPEGTILPSIVLRETEDGDRIDVAAVGVWKDGIWTLEVRRALDTGSPYDVPITDGVYLWVSVFDHTQTRHSWHMRPLHLELTTQLPVR
;
A
#
# COMPACT_ATOMS: atom_id res chain seq x y z
N MET A 1 -94.41 9.58 -71.64
CA MET A 1 -95.42 10.55 -71.14
C MET A 1 -96.10 9.93 -69.92
N PRO A 2 -96.44 10.66 -68.85
CA PRO A 2 -96.34 12.12 -68.65
C PRO A 2 -95.57 12.47 -67.32
N THR A 3 -94.82 13.58 -67.24
CA THR A 3 -95.11 14.88 -66.55
C THR A 3 -95.21 14.82 -65.01
N ILE A 4 -94.91 15.82 -64.18
CA ILE A 4 -94.20 17.12 -64.16
C ILE A 4 -94.22 17.51 -62.65
N GLU A 5 -93.14 18.17 -62.20
CA GLU A 5 -92.99 19.14 -61.08
C GLU A 5 -93.72 19.01 -59.73
N GLY A 6 -92.93 19.28 -58.67
CA GLY A 6 -93.38 19.78 -57.38
C GLY A 6 -92.17 20.10 -56.46
N MET A 7 -91.87 21.38 -56.27
CA MET A 7 -90.82 21.92 -55.41
C MET A 7 -91.09 21.68 -53.91
N GLU A 8 -90.06 21.36 -53.11
CA GLU A 8 -89.94 21.90 -51.74
C GLU A 8 -88.51 21.82 -51.16
N THR A 9 -88.03 23.01 -50.78
CA THR A 9 -87.14 23.42 -49.66
C THR A 9 -85.77 22.77 -49.40
N ALA A 10 -84.77 23.65 -49.36
CA ALA A 10 -83.38 23.40 -48.98
C ALA A 10 -83.22 23.15 -47.47
N GLN A 11 -82.46 22.10 -47.12
CA GLN A 11 -81.90 21.91 -45.79
C GLN A 11 -80.38 22.11 -45.81
N GLU A 12 -79.95 22.95 -44.87
CA GLU A 12 -78.62 23.43 -44.56
C GLU A 12 -77.70 22.28 -44.08
N VAL A 13 -76.56 22.08 -44.75
CA VAL A 13 -75.53 21.10 -44.35
C VAL A 13 -74.46 21.81 -43.50
N ALA A 14 -74.38 21.44 -42.22
CA ALA A 14 -73.38 21.93 -41.28
C ALA A 14 -71.95 21.41 -41.62
N PRO A 15 -70.89 22.19 -41.36
CA PRO A 15 -69.53 21.85 -41.75
C PRO A 15 -68.89 20.78 -40.85
N SER A 16 -68.14 19.88 -41.50
CA SER A 16 -67.34 18.80 -40.91
C SER A 16 -66.35 19.29 -39.85
N SER A 17 -66.42 18.72 -38.65
CA SER A 17 -65.49 18.97 -37.55
C SER A 17 -64.12 18.35 -37.82
N VAL A 18 -63.09 19.19 -37.92
CA VAL A 18 -61.69 18.80 -37.93
C VAL A 18 -61.27 18.42 -36.52
N VAL A 19 -60.99 17.14 -36.26
CA VAL A 19 -60.42 16.66 -34.99
C VAL A 19 -58.94 17.05 -34.92
N PRO A 20 -58.47 17.78 -33.88
CA PRO A 20 -57.05 18.10 -33.72
C PRO A 20 -56.26 16.85 -33.36
N LEU A 21 -55.20 16.54 -34.12
CA LEU A 21 -54.21 15.53 -33.75
C LEU A 21 -53.47 15.99 -32.49
N THR A 22 -53.83 15.45 -31.33
CA THR A 22 -53.05 15.62 -30.09
C THR A 22 -51.61 15.13 -30.31
N PRO A 23 -50.57 15.93 -30.01
CA PRO A 23 -49.19 15.50 -30.19
C PRO A 23 -48.88 14.36 -29.21
N ARG A 24 -48.54 13.18 -29.75
CA ARG A 24 -48.09 12.02 -28.95
C ARG A 24 -46.92 12.45 -28.04
N PRO A 25 -46.93 12.10 -26.74
CA PRO A 25 -45.82 12.43 -25.85
C PRO A 25 -44.52 11.84 -26.41
N ARG A 26 -43.50 12.69 -26.59
CA ARG A 26 -42.18 12.30 -27.11
C ARG A 26 -41.52 11.32 -26.11
N ARG A 27 -41.58 10.02 -26.41
CA ARG A 27 -40.97 8.96 -25.60
C ARG A 27 -39.45 9.17 -25.50
N PHE A 28 -38.89 8.98 -24.31
CA PHE A 28 -37.45 9.02 -24.07
C PHE A 28 -36.71 7.96 -24.92
N GLY A 29 -35.51 8.29 -25.38
CA GLY A 29 -34.61 7.32 -26.00
C GLY A 29 -34.17 6.27 -24.98
N ARG A 30 -34.20 4.99 -25.35
CA ARG A 30 -33.69 3.88 -24.52
C ARG A 30 -32.54 3.18 -25.25
N VAL A 31 -31.50 2.76 -24.55
CA VAL A 31 -30.35 2.02 -25.09
C VAL A 31 -30.49 0.53 -24.78
N ASP A 32 -29.82 -0.32 -25.55
CA ASP A 32 -29.75 -1.75 -25.23
C ASP A 32 -29.19 -2.02 -23.83
N ALA A 33 -29.79 -2.98 -23.13
CA ALA A 33 -29.47 -3.32 -21.75
C ALA A 33 -27.98 -3.64 -21.51
N PRO A 34 -27.28 -4.40 -22.39
CA PRO A 34 -25.84 -4.65 -22.19
C PRO A 34 -25.00 -3.37 -22.15
N THR A 35 -25.27 -2.38 -23.01
CA THR A 35 -24.56 -1.09 -22.96
C THR A 35 -24.76 -0.39 -21.62
N VAL A 36 -26.01 -0.38 -21.11
CA VAL A 36 -26.35 0.26 -19.83
C VAL A 36 -25.62 -0.42 -18.67
N LEU A 37 -25.70 -1.76 -18.60
CA LEU A 37 -25.08 -2.54 -17.52
C LEU A 37 -23.56 -2.43 -17.52
N LEU A 38 -22.90 -2.61 -18.67
CA LEU A 38 -21.45 -2.52 -18.76
C LEU A 38 -20.95 -1.09 -18.49
N HIS A 39 -21.69 -0.06 -18.92
CA HIS A 39 -21.34 1.32 -18.60
C HIS A 39 -21.38 1.57 -17.08
N TRP A 40 -22.46 1.19 -16.41
CA TRP A 40 -22.57 1.37 -14.95
C TRP A 40 -21.54 0.54 -14.19
N LEU A 41 -21.24 -0.67 -14.65
CA LEU A 41 -20.16 -1.48 -14.10
C LEU A 41 -18.80 -0.78 -14.21
N VAL A 42 -18.42 -0.32 -15.41
CA VAL A 42 -17.19 0.46 -15.63
C VAL A 42 -17.17 1.73 -14.78
N SER A 43 -18.28 2.46 -14.69
CA SER A 43 -18.38 3.69 -13.90
C SER A 43 -18.17 3.44 -12.41
N LEU A 44 -18.80 2.39 -11.87
CA LEU A 44 -18.68 2.01 -10.47
C LEU A 44 -17.25 1.58 -10.15
N LEU A 45 -16.65 0.73 -10.99
CA LEU A 45 -15.29 0.24 -10.78
C LEU A 45 -14.26 1.38 -10.88
N ALA A 46 -14.43 2.29 -11.84
CA ALA A 46 -13.59 3.49 -11.93
C ALA A 46 -13.74 4.38 -10.70
N LEU A 47 -14.95 4.53 -10.15
CA LEU A 47 -15.17 5.29 -8.92
C LEU A 47 -14.48 4.64 -7.71
N VAL A 48 -14.57 3.32 -7.56
CA VAL A 48 -13.88 2.59 -6.49
C VAL A 48 -12.36 2.72 -6.63
N SER A 49 -11.79 2.51 -7.82
CA SER A 49 -10.36 2.69 -8.09
C SER A 49 -9.91 4.13 -7.80
N PHE A 50 -10.71 5.13 -8.19
CA PHE A 50 -10.39 6.54 -7.94
C PHE A 50 -10.41 6.88 -6.45
N ALA A 51 -11.44 6.44 -5.71
CA ALA A 51 -11.59 6.71 -4.28
C ALA A 51 -10.48 6.03 -3.46
N THR A 52 -10.20 4.75 -3.72
CA THR A 52 -9.13 3.99 -3.05
C THR A 52 -7.75 4.53 -3.42
N GLY A 53 -7.52 4.89 -4.68
CA GLY A 53 -6.25 5.45 -5.16
C GLY A 53 -5.88 6.77 -4.49
N PHE A 54 -6.87 7.61 -4.15
CA PHE A 54 -6.61 8.82 -3.38
C PHE A 54 -6.18 8.56 -1.94
N ARG A 55 -6.74 7.54 -1.27
CA ARG A 55 -6.27 7.15 0.06
C ARG A 55 -4.80 6.72 0.00
N ILE A 56 -4.45 5.88 -0.97
CA ILE A 56 -3.07 5.40 -1.17
C ILE A 56 -2.13 6.57 -1.46
N ALA A 57 -2.51 7.46 -2.38
CA ALA A 57 -1.72 8.65 -2.72
C ALA A 57 -1.57 9.65 -1.57
N GLY A 58 -2.49 9.65 -0.60
CA GLY A 58 -2.48 10.52 0.57
C GLY A 58 -1.52 10.09 1.67
N ASP A 59 -1.05 8.84 1.68
CA ASP A 59 -0.02 8.38 2.62
C ASP A 59 1.41 8.77 2.19
N ALA A 60 1.59 9.05 0.89
CA ALA A 60 2.89 9.39 0.33
C ALA A 60 3.43 10.73 0.90
N PRO A 61 4.67 10.76 1.42
CA PRO A 61 5.22 11.91 2.15
C PRO A 61 5.30 13.19 1.32
N GLN A 62 5.40 13.06 -0.01
CA GLN A 62 5.64 14.16 -0.93
C GLN A 62 4.38 14.94 -1.36
N VAL A 63 3.19 14.64 -0.81
CA VAL A 63 1.90 15.02 -1.44
C VAL A 63 0.95 15.76 -0.50
N GLY A 64 1.29 17.01 -0.17
CA GLY A 64 0.53 17.83 0.79
C GLY A 64 -0.96 18.01 0.47
N TRP A 65 -1.36 18.17 -0.80
CA TRP A 65 -2.77 18.40 -1.15
C TRP A 65 -3.63 17.13 -1.14
N ALA A 66 -3.05 15.96 -1.41
CA ALA A 66 -3.77 14.69 -1.42
C ALA A 66 -4.23 14.31 -0.01
N SER A 67 -3.49 14.72 1.03
CA SER A 67 -3.87 14.53 2.44
C SER A 67 -5.22 15.18 2.79
N VAL A 68 -5.58 16.30 2.15
CA VAL A 68 -6.85 17.01 2.38
C VAL A 68 -8.02 16.24 1.79
N ILE A 69 -7.87 15.73 0.56
CA ILE A 69 -8.91 14.93 -0.11
C ILE A 69 -9.00 13.54 0.54
N ALA A 70 -7.88 13.00 1.02
CA ALA A 70 -7.85 11.75 1.76
C ALA A 70 -8.75 11.79 3.00
N LYS A 71 -9.07 12.95 3.58
CA LYS A 71 -10.06 13.05 4.68
C LYS A 71 -11.44 12.48 4.31
N PHE A 72 -11.78 12.50 3.02
CA PHE A 72 -13.06 12.00 2.49
C PHE A 72 -12.92 10.66 1.75
N ALA A 73 -11.68 10.17 1.58
CA ALA A 73 -11.42 8.91 0.91
C ALA A 73 -11.74 7.71 1.84
N PRO A 74 -12.10 6.54 1.28
CA PRO A 74 -12.27 5.31 2.05
C PRO A 74 -11.01 4.98 2.88
N GLN A 75 -11.20 4.20 3.93
CA GLN A 75 -10.16 3.72 4.86
C GLN A 75 -10.28 2.20 4.99
N GLY A 76 -9.31 1.57 5.66
CA GLY A 76 -9.26 0.11 5.80
C GLY A 76 -8.48 -0.53 4.67
N ASP A 77 -8.98 -1.66 4.17
CA ASP A 77 -8.36 -2.55 3.17
C ASP A 77 -8.36 -1.95 1.73
N VAL A 78 -7.99 -0.67 1.61
CA VAL A 78 -8.11 0.09 0.36
C VAL A 78 -7.14 -0.40 -0.71
N LEU A 79 -6.01 -1.00 -0.32
CA LEU A 79 -5.00 -1.47 -1.26
C LEU A 79 -5.51 -2.69 -2.01
N PHE A 80 -6.10 -3.66 -1.31
CA PHE A 80 -6.79 -4.79 -1.91
C PHE A 80 -7.91 -4.32 -2.86
N TRP A 81 -8.80 -3.45 -2.37
CA TRP A 81 -9.92 -2.97 -3.18
C TRP A 81 -9.48 -2.20 -4.41
N HIS A 82 -8.36 -1.46 -4.35
CA HIS A 82 -7.81 -0.76 -5.50
C HIS A 82 -7.36 -1.72 -6.60
N VAL A 83 -6.62 -2.78 -6.23
CA VAL A 83 -6.12 -3.80 -7.18
C VAL A 83 -7.29 -4.58 -7.78
N VAL A 84 -8.21 -5.06 -6.92
CA VAL A 84 -9.37 -5.84 -7.36
C VAL A 84 -10.28 -5.02 -8.27
N SER A 85 -10.58 -3.76 -7.91
CA SER A 85 -11.43 -2.91 -8.75
C SER A 85 -10.74 -2.56 -10.08
N ALA A 86 -9.42 -2.39 -10.10
CA ALA A 86 -8.65 -2.17 -11.32
C ALA A 86 -8.69 -3.40 -12.26
N TRP A 87 -8.50 -4.61 -11.75
CA TRP A 87 -8.63 -5.84 -12.54
C TRP A 87 -10.04 -6.05 -13.09
N CYS A 88 -11.04 -5.81 -12.24
CA CYS A 88 -12.44 -5.84 -12.65
C CYS A 88 -12.73 -4.78 -13.72
N LEU A 89 -12.14 -3.58 -13.61
CA LEU A 89 -12.31 -2.50 -14.57
C LEU A 89 -11.75 -2.89 -15.94
N VAL A 90 -10.52 -3.40 -15.99
CA VAL A 90 -9.89 -3.90 -17.23
C VAL A 90 -10.73 -5.03 -17.85
N SER A 91 -11.25 -5.94 -17.02
CA SER A 91 -12.12 -7.03 -17.47
C SER A 91 -13.45 -6.50 -18.03
N ALA A 92 -14.08 -5.55 -17.35
CA ALA A 92 -15.33 -4.92 -17.78
C ALA A 92 -15.17 -4.15 -19.10
N VAL A 93 -14.05 -3.44 -19.27
CA VAL A 93 -13.70 -2.73 -20.50
C VAL A 93 -13.48 -3.73 -21.65
N THR A 94 -12.81 -4.84 -21.40
CA THR A 94 -12.67 -5.95 -22.37
C THR A 94 -14.04 -6.46 -22.82
N GLY A 95 -14.94 -6.72 -21.88
CA GLY A 95 -16.33 -7.09 -22.17
C GLY A 95 -17.08 -6.03 -22.99
N TYR A 96 -16.89 -4.74 -22.66
CA TYR A 96 -17.47 -3.63 -23.42
C TYR A 96 -16.98 -3.59 -24.86
N VAL A 97 -15.67 -3.76 -25.08
CA VAL A 97 -15.07 -3.80 -26.42
C VAL A 97 -15.64 -4.99 -27.22
N VAL A 98 -15.65 -6.19 -26.64
CA VAL A 98 -16.24 -7.39 -27.25
C VAL A 98 -17.71 -7.17 -27.60
N PHE A 99 -18.48 -6.55 -26.72
CA PHE A 99 -19.88 -6.21 -26.98
C PHE A 99 -20.03 -5.30 -28.20
N LEU A 100 -19.22 -4.24 -28.32
CA LEU A 100 -19.29 -3.31 -29.45
C LEU A 100 -19.12 -4.01 -30.79
N PHE A 101 -18.19 -4.97 -30.87
CA PHE A 101 -17.96 -5.77 -32.07
C PHE A 101 -19.07 -6.79 -32.31
N GLN A 102 -19.43 -7.59 -31.30
CA GLN A 102 -20.42 -8.66 -31.44
C GLN A 102 -21.83 -8.15 -31.73
N ALA A 103 -22.20 -7.00 -31.17
CA ALA A 103 -23.47 -6.33 -31.47
C ALA A 103 -23.43 -5.47 -32.74
N ARG A 104 -22.29 -5.42 -33.45
CA ARG A 104 -22.05 -4.59 -34.66
C ARG A 104 -22.39 -3.11 -34.44
N VAL A 105 -22.05 -2.59 -33.26
CA VAL A 105 -22.29 -1.19 -32.88
C VAL A 105 -21.02 -0.37 -32.69
N SER A 106 -19.87 -0.88 -33.12
CA SER A 106 -18.61 -0.13 -33.21
C SER A 106 -18.74 1.21 -33.94
N ARG A 107 -19.69 1.34 -34.87
CA ARG A 107 -20.03 2.63 -35.52
C ARG A 107 -20.36 3.73 -34.50
N ARG A 108 -20.83 3.41 -33.28
CA ARG A 108 -21.07 4.39 -32.21
C ARG A 108 -19.81 5.18 -31.86
N VAL A 109 -18.64 4.54 -31.88
CA VAL A 109 -17.35 5.12 -31.46
C VAL A 109 -16.37 5.36 -32.63
N SER A 110 -16.71 4.95 -33.86
CA SER A 110 -15.84 5.12 -35.04
C SER A 110 -15.37 6.57 -35.29
N LEU A 111 -14.09 6.80 -35.59
CA LEU A 111 -13.56 8.12 -36.00
C LEU A 111 -13.36 8.18 -37.51
N ASN A 112 -14.47 8.21 -38.26
CA ASN A 112 -14.42 8.20 -39.73
C ASN A 112 -14.41 9.64 -40.31
N ALA A 113 -13.99 9.79 -41.57
CA ALA A 113 -13.93 11.08 -42.27
C ALA A 113 -15.21 11.96 -42.14
N PRO A 114 -16.45 11.42 -42.20
CA PRO A 114 -17.65 12.23 -41.98
C PRO A 114 -17.74 12.82 -40.56
N ARG A 115 -17.29 12.09 -39.54
CA ARG A 115 -17.28 12.57 -38.14
C ARG A 115 -16.22 13.64 -37.93
N VAL A 116 -15.07 13.52 -38.57
CA VAL A 116 -14.04 14.56 -38.56
C VAL A 116 -14.56 15.84 -39.22
N LYS A 117 -15.22 15.73 -40.39
CA LYS A 117 -15.85 16.89 -41.05
C LYS A 117 -16.94 17.52 -40.19
N ALA A 118 -17.71 16.72 -39.46
CA ALA A 118 -18.77 17.18 -38.57
C ALA A 118 -18.28 18.05 -37.40
N LEU A 119 -17.00 17.99 -37.03
CA LEU A 119 -16.41 18.89 -36.01
C LEU A 119 -16.48 20.37 -36.42
N ARG A 120 -16.49 20.65 -37.73
CA ARG A 120 -16.61 22.01 -38.28
C ARG A 120 -18.04 22.38 -38.67
N SER A 121 -19.03 21.54 -38.35
CA SER A 121 -20.43 21.81 -38.68
C SER A 121 -20.96 23.05 -37.95
N HIS A 122 -21.68 23.91 -38.67
CA HIS A 122 -22.43 25.02 -38.07
C HIS A 122 -23.62 24.52 -37.22
N THR A 123 -24.11 23.30 -37.47
CA THR A 123 -25.18 22.70 -36.68
C THR A 123 -24.63 22.21 -35.35
N ARG A 124 -24.96 22.93 -34.27
CA ARG A 124 -24.52 22.63 -32.89
C ARG A 124 -24.67 21.15 -32.52
N GLN A 125 -25.83 20.53 -32.80
CA GLN A 125 -26.08 19.12 -32.48
C GLN A 125 -25.16 18.16 -33.25
N VAL A 126 -24.90 18.41 -34.54
CA VAL A 126 -24.03 17.56 -35.36
C VAL A 126 -22.58 17.67 -34.88
N ARG A 127 -22.13 18.90 -34.57
CA ARG A 127 -20.81 19.16 -34.01
C ARG A 127 -20.60 18.48 -32.66
N TRP A 128 -21.54 18.63 -31.73
CA TRP A 128 -21.43 18.00 -30.40
C TRP A 128 -21.44 16.47 -30.46
N ARG A 129 -22.20 15.86 -31.39
CA ARG A 129 -22.13 14.40 -31.60
C ARG A 129 -20.73 13.94 -32.04
N ALA A 130 -20.03 14.73 -32.87
CA ALA A 130 -18.66 14.42 -33.27
C ALA A 130 -17.66 14.63 -32.12
N ILE A 131 -17.79 15.72 -31.36
CA ILE A 131 -16.98 15.99 -30.15
C ILE A 131 -17.15 14.85 -29.14
N ASN A 132 -18.37 14.35 -28.93
CA ASN A 132 -18.62 13.27 -27.96
C ASN A 132 -17.87 11.98 -28.31
N VAL A 133 -17.62 11.72 -29.60
CA VAL A 133 -16.81 10.58 -30.02
C VAL A 133 -15.35 10.78 -29.63
N LEU A 134 -14.81 12.00 -29.77
CA LEU A 134 -13.45 12.31 -29.29
C LEU A 134 -13.34 12.15 -27.77
N ILE A 135 -14.38 12.57 -27.03
CA ILE A 135 -14.48 12.36 -25.58
C ILE A 135 -14.41 10.85 -25.25
N TYR A 136 -15.09 9.98 -26.00
CA TYR A 136 -15.00 8.52 -25.79
C TYR A 136 -13.58 7.98 -26.02
N TRP A 137 -12.87 8.46 -27.04
CA TRP A 137 -11.48 8.06 -27.28
C TRP A 137 -10.51 8.57 -26.23
N LEU A 138 -10.75 9.78 -25.68
CA LEU A 138 -10.03 10.25 -24.51
C LEU A 138 -10.24 9.29 -23.32
N ALA A 139 -11.48 8.83 -23.09
CA ALA A 139 -11.78 7.84 -22.06
C ALA A 139 -10.97 6.55 -22.25
N PHE A 140 -10.98 5.98 -23.46
CA PHE A 140 -10.24 4.74 -23.75
C PHE A 140 -8.73 4.93 -23.56
N GLY A 141 -8.19 6.06 -24.00
CA GLY A 141 -6.77 6.38 -23.82
C GLY A 141 -6.40 6.51 -22.33
N LEU A 142 -7.20 7.23 -21.55
CA LEU A 142 -6.94 7.42 -20.12
C LEU A 142 -7.10 6.12 -19.32
N ILE A 143 -8.14 5.33 -19.59
CA ILE A 143 -8.33 4.02 -18.92
C ILE A 143 -7.21 3.06 -19.32
N GLY A 144 -6.82 3.02 -20.60
CA GLY A 144 -5.69 2.21 -21.07
C GLY A 144 -4.37 2.63 -20.42
N ALA A 145 -4.11 3.93 -20.30
CA ALA A 145 -2.94 4.46 -19.63
C ALA A 145 -2.94 4.16 -18.12
N ALA A 146 -4.10 4.25 -17.45
CA ALA A 146 -4.25 3.87 -16.05
C ALA A 146 -3.99 2.37 -15.83
N ALA A 147 -4.53 1.52 -16.72
CA ALA A 147 -4.29 0.08 -16.69
C ALA A 147 -2.80 -0.26 -16.89
N ALA A 148 -2.14 0.37 -17.88
CA ALA A 148 -0.72 0.16 -18.15
C ALA A 148 0.16 0.59 -16.97
N THR A 149 -0.03 1.82 -16.49
CA THR A 149 0.75 2.35 -15.36
C THR A 149 0.49 1.58 -14.06
N GLY A 150 -0.76 1.22 -13.77
CA GLY A 150 -1.11 0.39 -12.60
C GLY A 150 -0.51 -1.01 -12.69
N THR A 151 -0.51 -1.63 -13.87
CA THR A 151 0.12 -2.94 -14.09
C THR A 151 1.63 -2.88 -13.88
N LEU A 152 2.30 -1.83 -14.37
CA LEU A 152 3.73 -1.62 -14.14
C LEU A 152 4.04 -1.44 -12.64
N MET A 153 3.20 -0.72 -11.90
CA MET A 153 3.35 -0.57 -10.44
C MET A 153 3.15 -1.88 -9.68
N PHE A 154 2.22 -2.74 -10.15
CA PHE A 154 1.91 -4.03 -9.54
C PHE A 154 2.95 -5.11 -9.86
N SER A 155 3.46 -5.14 -11.10
CA SER A 155 4.40 -6.15 -11.59
C SER A 155 5.86 -5.93 -11.18
N GLU A 156 6.17 -4.78 -10.57
CA GLU A 156 7.50 -4.45 -10.03
C GLU A 156 8.62 -4.53 -11.09
N VAL A 157 8.30 -4.20 -12.34
CA VAL A 157 9.27 -4.17 -13.45
C VAL A 157 10.21 -2.97 -13.27
N PRO A 158 11.53 -3.16 -13.13
CA PRO A 158 12.50 -2.10 -12.78
C PRO A 158 12.82 -1.12 -13.93
N SER A 159 11.90 -0.93 -14.88
CA SER A 159 12.14 -0.08 -16.06
C SER A 159 11.92 1.42 -15.83
N VAL A 160 11.20 1.81 -14.79
CA VAL A 160 10.82 3.20 -14.51
C VAL A 160 10.85 3.42 -12.99
N PRO A 161 11.45 4.53 -12.48
CA PRO A 161 11.37 4.86 -11.06
C PRO A 161 9.92 4.89 -10.55
N ALA A 162 9.66 4.26 -9.42
CA ALA A 162 8.34 4.16 -8.80
C ALA A 162 7.77 5.54 -8.47
N SER A 163 8.61 6.50 -8.07
CA SER A 163 8.21 7.90 -7.84
C SER A 163 7.59 8.52 -9.09
N THR A 164 8.24 8.33 -10.24
CA THR A 164 7.79 8.82 -11.55
C THR A 164 6.52 8.12 -11.99
N LEU A 165 6.46 6.79 -11.84
CA LEU A 165 5.31 5.99 -12.23
C LEU A 165 4.07 6.33 -11.39
N ALA A 166 4.24 6.51 -10.07
CA ALA A 166 3.18 6.94 -9.16
C ALA A 166 2.68 8.35 -9.49
N TRP A 167 3.59 9.29 -9.82
CA TRP A 167 3.23 10.62 -10.27
C TRP A 167 2.39 10.59 -11.55
N LEU A 168 2.82 9.79 -12.54
CA LEU A 168 2.11 9.63 -13.82
C LEU A 168 0.73 8.99 -13.61
N HIS A 169 0.66 7.89 -12.86
CA HIS A 169 -0.59 7.19 -12.58
C HIS A 169 -1.60 8.12 -11.89
N ARG A 170 -1.15 8.92 -10.92
CA ARG A 170 -1.96 9.94 -10.26
C ARG A 170 -2.44 11.03 -11.22
N GLY A 171 -1.57 11.53 -12.10
CA GLY A 171 -1.94 12.50 -13.12
C GLY A 171 -3.03 11.98 -14.07
N ILE A 172 -2.94 10.71 -14.46
CA ILE A 172 -3.95 10.01 -15.25
C ILE A 172 -5.27 9.88 -14.47
N ALA A 173 -5.21 9.50 -13.19
CA ALA A 173 -6.39 9.39 -12.33
C ALA A 173 -7.13 10.74 -12.18
N ILE A 174 -6.41 11.83 -11.92
CA ILE A 174 -6.99 13.18 -11.87
C ILE A 174 -7.62 13.55 -13.22
N SER A 175 -6.95 13.22 -14.32
CA SER A 175 -7.46 13.45 -15.68
C SER A 175 -8.74 12.64 -15.96
N LEU A 176 -8.84 11.41 -15.44
CA LEU A 176 -10.07 10.61 -15.49
C LEU A 176 -11.22 11.30 -14.73
N GLY A 177 -10.94 11.86 -13.55
CA GLY A 177 -11.92 12.67 -12.80
C GLY A 177 -12.42 13.88 -13.62
N GLY A 178 -11.50 14.62 -14.24
CA GLY A 178 -11.83 15.73 -15.15
C GLY A 178 -12.60 15.27 -16.40
N PHE A 179 -12.26 14.09 -16.94
CA PHE A 179 -12.97 13.46 -18.05
C PHE A 179 -14.43 13.17 -17.70
N VAL A 180 -14.73 12.67 -16.49
CA VAL A 180 -16.12 12.40 -16.08
C VAL A 180 -16.97 13.68 -16.16
N LEU A 181 -16.44 14.80 -15.67
CA LEU A 181 -17.12 16.10 -15.76
C LEU A 181 -17.32 16.52 -17.22
N LEU A 182 -16.28 16.40 -18.05
CA LEU A 182 -16.34 16.70 -19.49
C LEU A 182 -17.36 15.82 -20.21
N HIS A 183 -17.42 14.53 -19.88
CA HIS A 183 -18.33 13.57 -20.47
C HIS A 183 -19.79 13.91 -20.16
N VAL A 184 -20.13 14.17 -18.90
CA VAL A 184 -21.48 14.58 -18.49
C VAL A 184 -21.86 15.92 -19.13
N ALA A 185 -20.95 16.91 -19.09
CA ALA A 185 -21.17 18.22 -19.70
C ALA A 185 -21.39 18.11 -21.22
N GLY A 186 -20.62 17.28 -21.92
CA GLY A 186 -20.78 17.04 -23.36
C GLY A 186 -22.17 16.50 -23.73
N HIS A 187 -22.71 15.59 -22.93
CA HIS A 187 -24.07 15.09 -23.10
C HIS A 187 -25.12 16.19 -22.87
N LEU A 188 -24.98 17.01 -21.81
CA LEU A 188 -25.86 18.13 -21.52
C LEU A 188 -25.82 19.21 -22.62
N MET A 189 -24.63 19.55 -23.12
CA MET A 189 -24.47 20.59 -24.15
C MET A 189 -24.99 20.16 -25.53
N GLY A 190 -24.98 18.85 -25.82
CA GLY A 190 -25.45 18.29 -27.08
C GLY A 190 -26.96 18.04 -27.15
N GLY A 191 -27.60 17.64 -26.04
CA GLY A 191 -29.02 17.26 -26.05
C GLY A 191 -29.80 17.58 -24.76
N GLY A 192 -29.24 18.36 -23.84
CA GLY A 192 -29.83 18.69 -22.55
C GLY A 192 -29.95 17.48 -21.62
N TRP A 193 -30.71 17.63 -20.52
CA TRP A 193 -30.92 16.57 -19.52
C TRP A 193 -31.49 15.27 -20.12
N ARG A 194 -32.30 15.39 -21.19
CA ARG A 194 -32.90 14.24 -21.88
C ARG A 194 -31.85 13.33 -22.55
N ALA A 195 -30.65 13.85 -22.82
CA ALA A 195 -29.53 13.06 -23.36
C ALA A 195 -28.93 12.09 -22.33
N LEU A 196 -29.23 12.26 -21.04
CA LEU A 196 -28.77 11.39 -19.95
C LEU A 196 -29.72 10.20 -19.72
N MET A 197 -31.03 10.39 -19.96
CA MET A 197 -32.05 9.35 -19.74
C MET A 197 -31.77 7.98 -20.41
N PRO A 198 -31.15 7.90 -21.60
CA PRO A 198 -30.89 6.60 -22.22
C PRO A 198 -29.97 5.68 -21.42
N ILE A 199 -29.14 6.20 -20.50
CA ILE A 199 -28.27 5.39 -19.63
C ILE A 199 -28.99 4.83 -18.40
N VAL A 200 -30.23 5.28 -18.13
CA VAL A 200 -31.05 4.82 -17.00
C VAL A 200 -32.19 3.92 -17.48
N LEU A 201 -32.58 4.03 -18.75
CA LEU A 201 -33.72 3.31 -19.32
C LEU A 201 -33.25 2.21 -20.30
N PRO A 202 -33.04 0.97 -19.84
CA PRO A 202 -32.63 -0.12 -20.71
C PRO A 202 -33.77 -0.60 -21.62
N ARG A 203 -33.40 -1.10 -22.80
CA ARG A 203 -34.19 -1.98 -23.66
C ARG A 203 -33.53 -3.35 -23.65
N PHE A 204 -34.28 -4.37 -23.26
CA PHE A 204 -33.81 -5.75 -23.25
C PHE A 204 -33.73 -6.32 -24.67
N ILE A 205 -32.68 -5.91 -25.39
CA ILE A 205 -32.33 -6.38 -26.73
C ILE A 205 -30.86 -6.82 -26.73
N ARG A 206 -30.47 -7.63 -27.72
CA ARG A 206 -29.09 -8.12 -27.90
C ARG A 206 -28.58 -8.98 -26.73
N GLY A 207 -29.48 -9.77 -26.12
CA GLY A 207 -29.15 -10.67 -25.01
C GLY A 207 -27.98 -11.60 -25.32
N ARG A 208 -27.93 -12.20 -26.52
CA ARG A 208 -26.81 -13.05 -26.96
C ARG A 208 -25.47 -12.29 -26.96
N SER A 209 -25.41 -11.10 -27.55
CA SER A 209 -24.17 -10.30 -27.54
C SER A 209 -23.78 -9.87 -26.12
N GLY A 210 -24.78 -9.59 -25.26
CA GLY A 210 -24.56 -9.32 -23.84
C GLY A 210 -23.98 -10.53 -23.08
N ALA A 211 -24.48 -11.74 -23.34
CA ALA A 211 -23.95 -12.96 -22.74
C ALA A 211 -22.51 -13.25 -23.18
N ILE A 212 -22.17 -13.03 -24.46
CA ILE A 212 -20.79 -13.14 -24.95
C ILE A 212 -19.88 -12.11 -24.28
N ALA A 213 -20.37 -10.88 -24.09
CA ALA A 213 -19.62 -9.85 -23.39
C ALA A 213 -19.36 -10.22 -21.92
N LEU A 214 -20.35 -10.77 -21.22
CA LEU A 214 -20.20 -11.26 -19.85
C LEU A 214 -19.17 -12.41 -19.77
N LEU A 215 -19.21 -13.35 -20.71
CA LEU A 215 -18.20 -14.40 -20.81
C LEU A 215 -16.80 -13.80 -20.99
N ALA A 216 -16.65 -12.79 -21.86
CA ALA A 216 -15.38 -12.11 -22.04
C ALA A 216 -14.88 -11.38 -20.78
N VAL A 217 -15.78 -10.79 -19.98
CA VAL A 217 -15.42 -10.24 -18.65
C VAL A 217 -14.87 -11.34 -17.75
N GLY A 218 -15.58 -12.47 -17.64
CA GLY A 218 -15.17 -13.60 -16.80
C GLY A 218 -13.84 -14.21 -17.25
N THR A 219 -13.64 -14.39 -18.56
CA THR A 219 -12.37 -14.88 -19.12
C THR A 219 -11.22 -13.90 -18.85
N ALA A 220 -11.42 -12.60 -19.06
CA ALA A 220 -10.39 -11.60 -18.78
C ALA A 220 -10.00 -11.58 -17.29
N ALA A 221 -10.99 -11.64 -16.39
CA ALA A 221 -10.74 -11.70 -14.95
C ALA A 221 -9.98 -12.98 -14.55
N GLY A 222 -10.38 -14.14 -15.10
CA GLY A 222 -9.70 -15.42 -14.86
C GLY A 222 -8.27 -15.43 -15.40
N LEU A 223 -8.01 -14.80 -16.55
CA LEU A 223 -6.67 -14.67 -17.11
C LEU A 223 -5.78 -13.74 -16.27
N LEU A 224 -6.32 -12.64 -15.74
CA LEU A 224 -5.59 -11.74 -14.83
C LEU A 224 -5.22 -12.46 -13.53
N PHE A 225 -6.18 -13.17 -12.93
CA PHE A 225 -5.94 -13.98 -11.74
C PHE A 225 -4.87 -15.06 -12.00
N LEU A 226 -5.02 -15.81 -13.09
CA LEU A 226 -4.03 -16.83 -13.47
C LEU A 226 -2.65 -16.22 -13.73
N ALA A 227 -2.58 -15.07 -14.41
CA ALA A 227 -1.33 -14.38 -14.65
C ALA A 227 -0.66 -13.94 -13.34
N ASP A 228 -1.41 -13.44 -12.36
CA ASP A 228 -0.86 -13.11 -11.05
C ASP A 228 -0.31 -14.36 -10.35
N THR A 229 -1.10 -15.43 -10.26
CA THR A 229 -0.66 -16.69 -9.61
C THR A 229 0.59 -17.27 -10.26
N LEU A 230 0.64 -17.33 -11.59
CA LEU A 230 1.76 -17.95 -12.33
C LEU A 230 3.02 -17.09 -12.39
N THR A 231 2.97 -15.82 -11.99
CA THR A 231 4.12 -14.91 -12.07
C THR A 231 4.64 -14.49 -10.71
N VAL A 232 4.14 -15.08 -9.61
CA VAL A 232 4.77 -14.95 -8.29
C VAL A 232 6.16 -15.55 -8.40
N ARG A 233 7.17 -14.84 -7.89
CA ARG A 233 8.56 -15.27 -8.02
C ARG A 233 8.90 -16.26 -6.93
N THR A 234 9.60 -17.32 -7.30
CA THR A 234 10.08 -18.32 -6.35
C THR A 234 11.40 -17.89 -5.71
N LEU A 235 11.54 -18.13 -4.40
CA LEU A 235 12.81 -18.15 -3.69
C LEU A 235 13.16 -19.62 -3.38
N GLU A 236 14.12 -20.16 -4.12
CA GLU A 236 14.61 -21.52 -3.88
C GLU A 236 15.44 -21.57 -2.60
N MET A 237 15.16 -22.56 -1.76
CA MET A 237 15.83 -22.85 -0.49
C MET A 237 16.49 -24.23 -0.56
N PRO A 238 17.67 -24.35 -1.19
CA PRO A 238 18.36 -25.61 -1.31
C PRO A 238 18.84 -26.14 0.05
N GLN A 239 18.76 -27.45 0.20
CA GLN A 239 19.32 -28.13 1.36
C GLN A 239 20.85 -28.10 1.33
N VAL A 240 21.46 -27.72 2.45
CA VAL A 240 22.91 -27.62 2.62
C VAL A 240 23.36 -28.46 3.81
N ALA A 241 24.49 -29.13 3.66
CA ALA A 241 25.06 -29.96 4.73
C ALA A 241 25.80 -29.14 5.80
N THR A 242 26.25 -27.93 5.43
CA THR A 242 26.95 -27.00 6.33
C THR A 242 26.20 -25.68 6.29
N ALA A 243 25.72 -25.24 7.46
CA ALA A 243 25.05 -23.97 7.65
C ALA A 243 26.02 -22.79 7.48
N PRO A 244 25.53 -21.60 7.10
CA PRO A 244 26.32 -20.37 7.18
C PRO A 244 26.65 -20.01 8.63
N ILE A 245 27.74 -19.28 8.80
CA ILE A 245 28.10 -18.60 10.05
C ILE A 245 27.34 -17.27 10.06
N LEU A 246 26.60 -16.99 11.14
CA LEU A 246 25.91 -15.71 11.28
C LEU A 246 26.89 -14.64 11.78
N ASP A 247 27.51 -13.91 10.87
CA ASP A 247 28.46 -12.84 11.19
C ASP A 247 28.27 -11.57 10.33
N GLY A 248 27.30 -11.58 9.42
CA GLY A 248 27.01 -10.50 8.49
C GLY A 248 27.97 -10.44 7.31
N ASP A 249 28.81 -11.46 7.10
CA ASP A 249 29.68 -11.60 5.94
C ASP A 249 29.01 -12.49 4.86
N PRO A 250 28.62 -11.91 3.71
CA PRO A 250 27.92 -12.66 2.68
C PRO A 250 28.85 -13.57 1.85
N THR A 251 30.12 -13.71 2.22
CA THR A 251 31.13 -14.46 1.44
C THR A 251 31.20 -15.95 1.77
N ASP A 252 30.42 -16.40 2.75
CA ASP A 252 30.29 -17.80 3.10
C ASP A 252 29.99 -18.68 1.87
N PRO A 253 30.75 -19.78 1.63
CA PRO A 253 30.63 -20.58 0.41
C PRO A 253 29.23 -21.16 0.18
N VAL A 254 28.46 -21.37 1.26
CA VAL A 254 27.10 -21.89 1.20
C VAL A 254 26.16 -20.98 0.42
N TRP A 255 26.35 -19.65 0.47
CA TRP A 255 25.53 -18.69 -0.24
C TRP A 255 25.65 -18.78 -1.77
N ASN A 256 26.71 -19.41 -2.28
CA ASN A 256 26.86 -19.69 -3.72
C ASN A 256 25.93 -20.81 -4.21
N ARG A 257 25.30 -21.56 -3.30
CA ARG A 257 24.28 -22.57 -3.64
C ARG A 257 22.89 -21.96 -3.84
N ALA A 258 22.65 -20.75 -3.29
CA ALA A 258 21.37 -20.09 -3.35
C ALA A 258 21.29 -19.12 -4.54
N THR A 259 20.20 -19.22 -5.31
CA THR A 259 19.89 -18.26 -6.38
C THR A 259 19.39 -16.95 -5.76
N PRO A 260 20.03 -15.80 -6.01
CA PRO A 260 19.55 -14.53 -5.49
C PRO A 260 18.27 -14.08 -6.20
N VAL A 261 17.32 -13.54 -5.43
CA VAL A 261 16.12 -12.86 -5.94
C VAL A 261 16.11 -11.42 -5.43
N THR A 262 15.98 -10.45 -6.34
CA THR A 262 15.91 -9.03 -5.97
C THR A 262 14.47 -8.53 -5.95
N ILE A 263 14.00 -8.04 -4.81
CA ILE A 263 12.69 -7.42 -4.62
C ILE A 263 12.85 -5.89 -4.63
N GLN A 264 12.04 -5.21 -5.44
CA GLN A 264 12.04 -3.75 -5.47
C GLN A 264 11.01 -3.23 -4.47
N THR A 265 11.45 -2.82 -3.28
CA THR A 265 10.55 -2.16 -2.32
C THR A 265 10.38 -0.68 -2.68
N LYS A 266 9.25 -0.08 -2.32
CA LYS A 266 8.88 1.30 -2.68
C LYS A 266 8.12 2.01 -1.56
N GLY A 267 8.05 3.34 -1.65
CA GLY A 267 7.25 4.18 -0.74
C GLY A 267 7.84 4.42 0.65
N GLY A 268 9.11 4.03 0.89
CA GLY A 268 9.79 4.34 2.15
C GLY A 268 10.20 5.81 2.26
N ALA A 269 10.28 6.34 3.47
CA ALA A 269 10.93 7.62 3.73
C ALA A 269 12.45 7.47 3.66
N ASN A 270 13.14 8.57 3.37
CA ASN A 270 14.60 8.73 3.35
C ASN A 270 15.37 7.93 2.28
N LEU A 271 14.80 6.82 1.81
CA LEU A 271 15.31 6.04 0.69
C LEU A 271 15.36 6.85 -0.62
N PRO A 272 16.37 6.65 -1.48
CA PRO A 272 16.42 7.23 -2.82
C PRO A 272 15.17 6.88 -3.63
N ASP A 273 14.44 7.89 -4.12
CA ASP A 273 13.12 7.74 -4.79
C ASP A 273 12.05 6.98 -3.96
N GLY A 274 12.29 6.77 -2.66
CA GLY A 274 11.49 5.94 -1.78
C GLY A 274 11.67 4.44 -1.98
N GLU A 275 12.74 4.00 -2.65
CA GLU A 275 12.95 2.62 -3.08
C GLU A 275 14.21 1.98 -2.51
N ALA A 276 14.15 0.66 -2.29
CA ALA A 276 15.32 -0.15 -1.98
C ALA A 276 15.27 -1.50 -2.72
N PRO A 277 16.25 -1.83 -3.58
CA PRO A 277 16.41 -3.18 -4.12
C PRO A 277 16.95 -4.10 -3.02
N VAL A 278 16.09 -4.98 -2.49
CA VAL A 278 16.47 -5.99 -1.50
C VAL A 278 16.84 -7.28 -2.22
N THR A 279 18.10 -7.69 -2.14
CA THR A 279 18.53 -9.01 -2.60
C THR A 279 18.33 -10.02 -1.50
N VAL A 280 17.63 -11.11 -1.81
CA VAL A 280 17.33 -12.21 -0.90
C VAL A 280 18.00 -13.48 -1.43
N ARG A 281 18.68 -14.20 -0.53
CA ARG A 281 19.08 -15.60 -0.72
C ARG A 281 18.58 -16.39 0.48
N ALA A 282 18.33 -17.67 0.28
CA ALA A 282 17.96 -18.56 1.36
C ALA A 282 18.49 -19.97 1.13
N VAL A 283 18.79 -20.67 2.22
CA VAL A 283 19.18 -22.10 2.27
C VAL A 283 18.55 -22.74 3.51
N GLN A 284 18.56 -24.07 3.59
CA GLN A 284 18.09 -24.79 4.78
C GLN A 284 18.94 -26.03 5.03
N ASN A 285 19.01 -26.56 6.25
CA ASN A 285 19.81 -27.76 6.57
C ASN A 285 18.97 -29.00 6.94
N GLY A 286 17.65 -28.86 7.02
CA GLY A 286 16.67 -29.89 7.41
C GLY A 286 16.01 -29.58 8.75
N ASP A 287 16.65 -28.74 9.56
CA ASP A 287 16.17 -28.32 10.88
C ASP A 287 15.91 -26.79 10.92
N ASP A 288 16.80 -26.01 10.30
CA ASP A 288 16.78 -24.54 10.26
C ASP A 288 16.70 -24.01 8.82
N ALA A 289 16.02 -22.87 8.68
CA ALA A 289 16.13 -21.97 7.54
C ALA A 289 17.15 -20.86 7.82
N TYR A 290 17.87 -20.48 6.76
CA TYR A 290 18.83 -19.39 6.78
C TYR A 290 18.51 -18.42 5.65
N PHE A 291 18.46 -17.13 5.95
CA PHE A 291 18.22 -16.08 4.98
C PHE A 291 19.37 -15.06 4.98
N LEU A 292 19.71 -14.58 3.80
CA LEU A 292 20.63 -13.48 3.59
C LEU A 292 19.88 -12.35 2.87
N PHE A 293 19.69 -11.25 3.58
CA PHE A 293 19.08 -10.03 3.05
C PHE A 293 20.15 -8.97 2.85
N ARG A 294 20.15 -8.32 1.69
CA ARG A 294 21.07 -7.22 1.39
C ARG A 294 20.33 -6.09 0.71
N TRP A 295 20.50 -4.87 1.21
CA TRP A 295 19.91 -3.69 0.60
C TRP A 295 20.85 -2.49 0.69
N PRO A 296 20.82 -1.58 -0.30
CA PRO A 296 21.57 -0.34 -0.22
C PRO A 296 20.94 0.60 0.80
N ASP A 297 21.79 1.25 1.57
CA ASP A 297 21.42 2.32 2.49
C ASP A 297 22.56 3.33 2.53
N SER A 298 22.29 4.58 2.13
CA SER A 298 23.32 5.61 2.04
C SER A 298 23.91 5.97 3.40
N THR A 299 23.20 5.65 4.46
CA THR A 299 23.56 5.99 5.83
C THR A 299 23.57 4.75 6.71
N ARG A 300 24.44 4.74 7.71
CA ARG A 300 24.34 3.81 8.84
C ARG A 300 23.62 4.53 9.96
N SER A 301 22.33 4.30 10.14
CA SER A 301 21.56 5.07 11.12
C SER A 301 21.33 4.27 12.40
N LEU A 302 21.96 4.73 13.47
CA LEU A 302 21.93 4.14 14.81
C LEU A 302 21.39 5.10 15.87
N LYS A 303 21.19 6.38 15.53
CA LYS A 303 20.54 7.37 16.41
C LYS A 303 19.06 7.04 16.62
N HIS A 304 18.71 6.32 17.69
CA HIS A 304 17.31 6.18 18.13
C HIS A 304 16.97 7.28 19.15
N VAL A 305 16.20 8.30 18.74
CA VAL A 305 15.77 9.47 19.55
C VAL A 305 16.69 9.85 20.73
N PRO A 306 17.96 10.23 20.50
CA PRO A 306 18.93 10.44 21.57
C PRO A 306 18.50 11.51 22.58
N LEU A 307 19.02 11.45 23.80
CA LEU A 307 18.81 12.50 24.79
C LEU A 307 19.96 13.49 24.72
N GLN A 308 19.67 14.79 24.73
CA GLN A 308 20.67 15.85 24.82
C GLN A 308 20.50 16.64 26.11
N LYS A 309 21.61 16.90 26.81
CA LYS A 309 21.62 17.80 27.95
C LYS A 309 21.66 19.25 27.50
N THR A 310 20.72 20.06 27.99
CA THR A 310 20.66 21.50 27.75
C THR A 310 20.70 22.27 29.07
N SER A 311 20.82 23.59 29.00
CA SER A 311 20.71 24.47 30.16
C SER A 311 19.34 24.43 30.86
N ALA A 312 18.29 23.99 30.16
CA ALA A 312 16.94 23.83 30.71
C ALA A 312 16.66 22.42 31.26
N GLY A 313 17.62 21.49 31.12
CA GLY A 313 17.47 20.07 31.45
C GLY A 313 17.64 19.16 30.24
N TRP A 314 17.21 17.91 30.35
CA TRP A 314 17.33 16.93 29.26
C TRP A 314 16.18 17.03 28.27
N GLN A 315 16.52 16.96 26.98
CA GLN A 315 15.57 16.90 25.89
C GLN A 315 15.76 15.62 25.07
N LEU A 316 14.66 15.04 24.62
CA LEU A 316 14.64 13.98 23.61
C LEU A 316 14.74 14.62 22.23
N LEU A 317 15.75 14.23 21.45
CA LEU A 317 15.90 14.65 20.06
C LEU A 317 14.91 13.86 19.20
N GLN A 318 13.86 14.55 18.74
CA GLN A 318 12.78 13.95 17.96
C GLN A 318 12.06 14.99 17.09
N ASP A 319 11.55 14.55 15.95
CA ASP A 319 10.58 15.21 15.10
C ASP A 319 9.41 14.26 14.80
N GLY A 320 8.48 14.13 15.74
CA GLY A 320 7.24 13.38 15.56
C GLY A 320 7.20 12.01 16.22
N PHE A 321 8.15 11.66 17.09
CA PHE A 321 8.17 10.38 17.82
C PHE A 321 6.87 10.08 18.57
N TYR A 322 6.33 11.05 19.31
CA TYR A 322 5.07 10.87 20.05
C TYR A 322 3.83 10.78 19.13
N ARG A 323 3.94 11.27 17.89
CA ARG A 323 2.93 11.10 16.84
C ARG A 323 3.12 9.78 16.08
N ASN A 324 4.17 9.01 16.37
CA ASN A 324 4.55 7.79 15.66
C ASN A 324 4.95 8.04 14.19
N ASP A 325 5.60 9.18 13.94
CA ASP A 325 6.09 9.58 12.61
C ASP A 325 7.48 10.23 12.69
N GLU A 326 8.36 9.70 13.56
CA GLU A 326 9.78 10.08 13.62
C GLU A 326 10.53 9.57 12.39
N ASN A 327 11.28 10.45 11.72
CA ASN A 327 12.04 10.13 10.51
C ASN A 327 13.40 10.84 10.45
N VAL A 328 13.84 11.46 11.56
CA VAL A 328 15.10 12.20 11.66
C VAL A 328 16.09 11.41 12.51
N PHE A 329 15.72 11.12 13.76
CA PHE A 329 16.54 10.37 14.69
C PHE A 329 15.87 9.03 15.03
N TYR A 330 15.92 8.11 14.07
CA TYR A 330 15.55 6.72 14.30
C TYR A 330 16.63 5.76 13.81
N GLU A 331 16.63 4.54 14.32
CA GLU A 331 17.53 3.49 13.83
C GLU A 331 17.04 2.91 12.50
N ASP A 332 17.98 2.35 11.73
CA ASP A 332 17.65 1.48 10.59
C ASP A 332 16.99 0.19 11.07
N LYS A 333 16.03 -0.28 10.28
CA LYS A 333 15.26 -1.50 10.58
C LYS A 333 14.96 -2.29 9.32
N PHE A 334 14.66 -3.56 9.52
CA PHE A 334 14.26 -4.47 8.45
C PHE A 334 13.13 -5.36 8.95
N GLY A 335 12.04 -5.45 8.20
CA GLY A 335 10.91 -6.32 8.53
C GLY A 335 10.81 -7.49 7.56
N VAL A 336 10.56 -8.68 8.07
CA VAL A 336 10.20 -9.89 7.30
C VAL A 336 8.80 -10.31 7.72
N MET A 337 7.98 -10.78 6.79
CA MET A 337 6.67 -11.34 7.10
C MET A 337 6.44 -12.62 6.33
N LEU A 338 5.94 -13.65 7.01
CA LEU A 338 5.62 -14.97 6.46
C LEU A 338 4.13 -15.28 6.56
N THR A 339 3.60 -16.03 5.59
CA THR A 339 2.27 -16.64 5.68
C THR A 339 2.12 -17.85 4.76
N ASP A 340 1.34 -18.82 5.19
CA ASP A 340 0.94 -20.00 4.42
C ASP A 340 -0.44 -19.85 3.74
N THR A 341 -1.10 -18.70 3.92
CA THR A 341 -2.52 -18.53 3.54
C THR A 341 -2.72 -18.10 2.09
N SER A 342 -2.06 -17.03 1.65
CA SER A 342 -2.34 -16.40 0.35
C SER A 342 -1.26 -15.41 -0.06
N SER A 343 -1.02 -15.32 -1.37
CA SER A 343 -0.21 -14.26 -1.98
C SER A 343 -0.78 -12.84 -1.81
N PHE A 344 -2.02 -12.71 -1.34
CA PHE A 344 -2.68 -11.43 -1.04
C PHE A 344 -2.65 -11.05 0.45
N ALA A 345 -2.08 -11.88 1.33
CA ALA A 345 -2.16 -11.70 2.77
C ALA A 345 -1.69 -10.30 3.24
N ALA A 346 -0.55 -9.83 2.72
CA ALA A 346 -0.05 -8.49 3.02
C ALA A 346 -1.06 -7.38 2.70
N LEU A 347 -1.71 -7.45 1.53
CA LEU A 347 -2.67 -6.42 1.13
C LEU A 347 -3.86 -6.38 2.08
N ARG A 348 -4.28 -7.53 2.60
CA ARG A 348 -5.42 -7.68 3.53
C ARG A 348 -5.06 -7.41 4.99
N ALA A 349 -3.77 -7.32 5.31
CA ALA A 349 -3.27 -6.95 6.62
C ALA A 349 -2.98 -5.45 6.77
N ILE A 350 -2.95 -4.69 5.67
CA ILE A 350 -2.65 -3.26 5.65
C ILE A 350 -3.94 -2.45 5.57
N HIS A 351 -4.24 -1.71 6.63
CA HIS A 351 -5.48 -0.93 6.73
C HIS A 351 -5.18 0.57 6.80
N LEU A 352 -5.25 1.25 5.66
CA LEU A 352 -4.85 2.67 5.55
C LEU A 352 -5.91 3.63 6.08
N GLY A 353 -5.44 4.77 6.58
CA GLY A 353 -6.23 5.87 7.08
C GLY A 353 -6.14 6.07 8.60
N PRO A 354 -6.54 7.24 9.11
CA PRO A 354 -6.42 7.57 10.52
C PRO A 354 -7.29 6.73 11.44
N LYS A 355 -8.42 6.21 10.96
CA LYS A 355 -9.32 5.37 11.74
C LYS A 355 -9.92 4.25 10.87
N PRO A 356 -9.15 3.17 10.61
CA PRO A 356 -9.60 2.10 9.72
C PRO A 356 -10.75 1.24 10.27
N ARG A 357 -11.03 1.32 11.58
CA ARG A 357 -12.17 0.64 12.23
C ARG A 357 -12.93 1.63 13.11
N ASP A 358 -14.25 1.67 12.97
CA ASP A 358 -15.09 2.64 13.70
C ASP A 358 -15.10 2.39 15.21
N GLU A 359 -15.08 1.12 15.61
CA GLU A 359 -15.21 0.66 17.00
C GLU A 359 -13.89 0.65 17.79
N ARG A 360 -12.76 0.99 17.15
CA ARG A 360 -11.43 0.92 17.76
C ARG A 360 -10.68 2.25 17.64
N PRO A 361 -9.65 2.48 18.46
CA PRO A 361 -8.79 3.65 18.29
C PRO A 361 -8.14 3.69 16.91
N GLY A 362 -7.86 4.90 16.46
CA GLY A 362 -7.17 5.15 15.20
C GLY A 362 -5.66 4.92 15.28
N ALA A 363 -5.01 4.95 14.13
CA ALA A 363 -3.56 5.00 14.06
C ALA A 363 -3.07 6.34 14.59
N SER A 364 -2.19 6.33 15.58
CA SER A 364 -1.63 7.55 16.19
C SER A 364 -0.94 8.47 15.18
N GLY A 365 -0.25 7.89 14.18
CA GLY A 365 0.36 8.62 13.06
C GLY A 365 -0.59 8.93 11.91
N GLY A 366 -1.87 8.52 11.98
CA GLY A 366 -2.87 8.80 10.94
C GLY A 366 -2.72 7.99 9.64
N ARG A 367 -1.70 7.14 9.52
CA ARG A 367 -1.32 6.42 8.30
C ARG A 367 -2.13 5.14 8.08
N GLY A 368 -2.29 4.35 9.13
CA GLY A 368 -2.99 3.07 9.07
C GLY A 368 -2.62 2.12 10.22
N LEU A 369 -3.23 0.96 10.22
CA LEU A 369 -3.03 -0.12 11.19
C LEU A 369 -2.71 -1.42 10.46
N HIS A 370 -2.03 -2.34 11.15
CA HIS A 370 -1.82 -3.72 10.67
C HIS A 370 -2.66 -4.70 11.49
N TYR A 371 -3.46 -5.53 10.83
CA TYR A 371 -4.25 -6.59 11.45
C TYR A 371 -4.91 -7.52 10.41
N THR A 372 -5.14 -8.77 10.78
CA THR A 372 -5.95 -9.72 10.01
C THR A 372 -7.43 -9.63 10.40
N THR A 373 -8.31 -10.12 9.52
CA THR A 373 -9.77 -10.08 9.73
C THR A 373 -10.45 -11.44 9.67
N ASP A 374 -9.72 -12.45 9.19
CA ASP A 374 -10.19 -13.83 9.02
C ASP A 374 -9.62 -14.78 10.09
N GLY A 375 -8.95 -14.24 11.11
CA GLY A 375 -8.35 -15.02 12.19
C GLY A 375 -6.99 -15.64 11.85
N SER A 376 -6.48 -15.41 10.63
CA SER A 376 -5.12 -15.80 10.27
C SER A 376 -4.09 -15.06 11.13
N VAL A 377 -2.95 -15.71 11.33
CA VAL A 377 -1.75 -15.10 11.89
C VAL A 377 -0.75 -14.93 10.75
N LEU A 378 -0.15 -13.74 10.66
CA LEU A 378 1.00 -13.50 9.81
C LEU A 378 2.20 -13.35 10.73
N ASP A 379 3.17 -14.23 10.57
CA ASP A 379 4.42 -14.24 11.32
C ASP A 379 5.29 -13.07 10.82
N VAL A 380 5.85 -12.27 11.74
CA VAL A 380 6.54 -11.01 11.46
C VAL A 380 7.80 -10.88 12.29
N TRP A 381 8.95 -10.89 11.63
CA TRP A 381 10.25 -10.62 12.25
C TRP A 381 10.66 -9.17 12.05
N HIS A 382 11.18 -8.55 13.10
CA HIS A 382 11.60 -7.15 13.04
C HIS A 382 13.04 -6.96 13.55
N TRP A 383 13.93 -6.65 12.61
CA TRP A 383 15.31 -6.27 12.86
C TRP A 383 15.43 -4.79 13.17
N MET A 384 16.22 -4.44 14.16
CA MET A 384 16.44 -3.09 14.62
C MET A 384 17.91 -2.91 14.96
N ALA A 385 18.59 -2.01 14.24
CA ALA A 385 20.04 -1.89 14.25
C ALA A 385 20.65 -1.64 15.64
N VAL A 386 19.88 -1.04 16.56
CA VAL A 386 20.27 -0.71 17.92
C VAL A 386 19.57 -1.61 18.93
N ARG A 387 18.28 -1.87 18.74
CA ARG A 387 17.46 -2.57 19.74
C ARG A 387 17.52 -4.09 19.69
N THR A 388 17.80 -4.71 18.53
CA THR A 388 17.85 -6.18 18.41
C THR A 388 19.17 -6.70 17.86
N ASN A 389 19.80 -5.98 16.93
CA ASN A 389 21.06 -6.39 16.32
C ASN A 389 22.19 -6.66 17.33
N PRO A 390 22.43 -5.82 18.37
CA PRO A 390 23.50 -6.08 19.34
C PRO A 390 23.28 -7.33 20.20
N MET A 391 22.06 -7.87 20.20
CA MET A 391 21.68 -9.09 20.92
C MET A 391 21.74 -10.33 20.01
N GLY A 392 22.08 -10.17 18.72
CA GLY A 392 22.21 -11.28 17.78
C GLY A 392 20.87 -11.90 17.36
N GLN A 393 19.79 -11.12 17.36
CA GLN A 393 18.44 -11.61 17.09
C GLN A 393 17.55 -10.62 16.31
N LEU A 394 16.41 -11.10 15.85
CA LEU A 394 15.24 -10.33 15.47
C LEU A 394 14.24 -10.30 16.63
N GLU A 395 13.35 -9.32 16.63
CA GLU A 395 12.14 -9.43 17.45
C GLU A 395 11.14 -10.31 16.70
N ASP A 396 10.74 -11.42 17.32
CA ASP A 396 9.69 -12.29 16.80
C ASP A 396 8.29 -11.83 17.22
N GLY A 397 7.34 -11.92 16.32
CA GLY A 397 6.03 -11.33 16.49
C GLY A 397 5.08 -11.67 15.36
N TYR A 398 3.91 -11.04 15.39
CA TYR A 398 2.84 -11.40 14.47
C TYR A 398 1.85 -10.27 14.20
N PHE A 399 1.16 -10.38 13.06
CA PHE A 399 -0.11 -9.69 12.82
C PHE A 399 -1.26 -10.68 12.98
N GLY A 400 -2.11 -10.43 13.97
CA GLY A 400 -3.35 -11.17 14.18
C GLY A 400 -4.58 -10.29 14.13
N MET A 401 -5.65 -10.80 14.73
CA MET A 401 -6.88 -10.04 14.95
C MET A 401 -6.63 -8.79 15.82
N PRO A 402 -7.38 -7.69 15.63
CA PRO A 402 -7.22 -6.50 16.45
C PRO A 402 -7.38 -6.78 17.94
N LYS A 403 -6.36 -6.41 18.72
CA LYS A 403 -6.33 -6.53 20.18
C LYS A 403 -7.23 -5.50 20.86
N GLN A 404 -7.51 -5.75 22.13
CA GLN A 404 -8.08 -4.75 23.03
C GLN A 404 -7.14 -3.53 23.11
N GLU A 405 -7.70 -2.33 23.08
CA GLU A 405 -6.94 -1.13 23.43
C GLU A 405 -6.47 -1.16 24.90
N SER A 406 -5.38 -0.46 25.18
CA SER A 406 -4.90 -0.25 26.56
C SER A 406 -5.90 0.57 27.36
N ASP A 407 -5.98 0.32 28.67
CA ASP A 407 -6.76 1.15 29.61
C ASP A 407 -6.23 2.59 29.65
N ASN A 408 -4.95 2.80 29.32
CA ASN A 408 -4.38 4.13 29.17
C ASN A 408 -4.59 4.65 27.74
N PRO A 409 -5.45 5.65 27.53
CA PRO A 409 -5.79 6.16 26.20
C PRO A 409 -4.61 6.85 25.49
N MET A 410 -3.51 7.11 26.22
CA MET A 410 -2.30 7.64 25.63
C MET A 410 -1.47 6.55 24.95
N ASP A 411 -1.60 5.28 25.32
CA ASP A 411 -0.80 4.23 24.72
C ASP A 411 -1.11 4.07 23.23
N ARG A 412 -0.09 3.73 22.45
CA ARG A 412 -0.28 3.45 21.03
C ARG A 412 -1.22 2.25 20.89
N TYR A 413 -2.25 2.38 20.06
CA TYR A 413 -3.04 1.25 19.64
C TYR A 413 -2.31 0.47 18.54
N TYR A 414 -1.91 -0.76 18.87
CA TYR A 414 -1.14 -1.65 17.97
C TYR A 414 -2.03 -2.48 17.03
N ALA A 415 -3.36 -2.43 17.21
CA ALA A 415 -4.31 -3.25 16.47
C ALA A 415 -3.93 -4.74 16.50
N GLY A 416 -3.57 -5.34 15.37
CA GLY A 416 -3.20 -6.75 15.27
C GLY A 416 -1.73 -7.03 15.53
N ILE A 417 -0.88 -6.00 15.66
CA ILE A 417 0.54 -6.15 15.92
C ILE A 417 0.75 -6.72 17.32
N GLY A 418 1.47 -7.83 17.39
CA GLY A 418 1.91 -8.47 18.63
C GLY A 418 3.38 -8.82 18.56
N ALA A 419 4.00 -8.84 19.75
CA ALA A 419 5.22 -9.59 19.96
C ALA A 419 4.85 -10.95 20.54
N ASP A 420 5.71 -11.92 20.29
CA ASP A 420 5.58 -13.26 20.85
C ASP A 420 5.88 -13.26 22.35
N PRO A 421 5.38 -14.25 23.11
CA PRO A 421 5.59 -14.31 24.54
C PRO A 421 7.08 -14.25 24.92
N ALA A 422 7.41 -13.33 25.82
CA ALA A 422 8.74 -13.21 26.42
C ALA A 422 8.61 -12.96 27.93
N MET A 423 9.62 -13.34 28.71
CA MET A 423 9.65 -13.02 30.15
C MET A 423 9.82 -11.52 30.39
N ARG A 424 10.63 -10.83 29.58
CA ARG A 424 10.88 -9.39 29.70
C ARG A 424 11.45 -8.76 28.42
N ASP A 425 11.19 -7.46 28.21
CA ASP A 425 11.87 -6.68 27.17
C ASP A 425 13.36 -6.46 27.49
N ALA A 426 14.24 -6.79 26.55
CA ALA A 426 15.69 -6.60 26.69
C ALA A 426 16.16 -5.16 26.37
N ALA A 427 15.48 -4.47 25.46
CA ALA A 427 15.73 -3.06 25.16
C ALA A 427 14.85 -2.14 26.02
N ILE A 428 15.47 -1.29 26.83
CA ILE A 428 14.81 -0.37 27.76
C ILE A 428 14.93 1.05 27.25
N SER A 429 13.82 1.78 27.18
CA SER A 429 13.84 3.23 26.97
C SER A 429 14.52 3.94 28.14
N ASN A 430 15.60 4.67 27.88
CA ASN A 430 16.41 5.38 28.87
C ASN A 430 15.83 6.74 29.29
N TRP A 431 14.53 6.95 29.18
CA TRP A 431 13.90 8.20 29.60
C TRP A 431 12.55 7.98 30.27
N ARG A 432 12.16 8.97 31.05
CA ARG A 432 10.81 9.15 31.58
C ARG A 432 10.36 10.58 31.29
N PRO A 433 9.06 10.82 31.10
CA PRO A 433 8.57 12.17 30.86
C PRO A 433 8.80 13.09 32.06
N LEU A 434 8.95 14.40 31.81
CA LEU A 434 9.19 15.42 32.85
C LEU A 434 8.01 15.58 33.82
N ILE A 435 6.79 15.43 33.31
CA ILE A 435 5.53 15.46 34.07
C ILE A 435 4.76 14.17 33.77
N GLU A 436 3.95 13.71 34.72
CA GLU A 436 3.02 12.59 34.48
C GLU A 436 1.73 13.08 33.79
N GLY A 437 1.05 12.17 33.09
CA GLY A 437 -0.24 12.44 32.45
C GLY A 437 -0.19 13.01 31.02
N PRO A 438 -1.34 13.39 30.43
CA PRO A 438 -1.43 13.77 29.01
C PRO A 438 -0.56 14.97 28.61
N ALA A 439 -0.28 15.88 29.54
CA ALA A 439 0.58 17.05 29.32
C ALA A 439 2.06 16.70 29.06
N ALA A 440 2.48 15.48 29.46
CA ALA A 440 3.84 14.99 29.30
C ALA A 440 4.34 14.95 27.85
N ARG A 441 3.43 14.76 26.89
CA ARG A 441 3.73 14.70 25.45
C ARG A 441 3.71 16.07 24.75
N HIS A 442 3.36 17.13 25.47
CA HIS A 442 3.20 18.50 24.95
C HIS A 442 4.32 19.45 25.39
N LEU A 443 5.26 18.98 26.21
CA LEU A 443 6.55 19.66 26.40
C LEU A 443 7.48 19.23 25.27
N ASP A 444 8.14 20.18 24.62
CA ASP A 444 9.04 20.00 23.47
C ASP A 444 10.23 19.06 23.79
N GLY A 445 9.98 17.75 23.92
CA GLY A 445 10.99 16.73 24.20
C GLY A 445 11.51 16.68 25.64
N GLY A 446 11.04 17.52 26.57
CA GLY A 446 11.54 17.56 27.95
C GLY A 446 11.37 16.22 28.71
N VAL A 447 12.48 15.64 29.18
CA VAL A 447 12.52 14.32 29.82
C VAL A 447 13.50 14.27 31.00
N PHE A 448 13.47 13.18 31.77
CA PHE A 448 14.58 12.77 32.62
C PHE A 448 15.17 11.45 32.10
N PRO A 449 16.51 11.30 32.04
CA PRO A 449 17.11 10.00 31.86
C PRO A 449 16.67 9.05 32.97
N ARG A 450 16.48 7.76 32.65
CA ARG A 450 16.28 6.74 33.69
C ARG A 450 17.62 6.31 34.29
N PHE A 451 18.63 6.22 33.44
CA PHE A 451 19.98 5.86 33.79
C PHE A 451 20.97 6.86 33.22
N LEU A 452 22.04 7.07 33.97
CA LEU A 452 23.22 7.82 33.57
C LEU A 452 24.39 6.85 33.42
N PRO A 453 25.38 7.15 32.57
CA PRO A 453 26.57 6.32 32.47
C PRO A 453 27.32 6.30 33.81
N ASN A 454 27.86 5.14 34.19
CA ASN A 454 28.62 4.97 35.42
C ASN A 454 30.00 5.66 35.38
N SER A 455 30.46 6.04 34.19
CA SER A 455 31.72 6.74 33.91
C SER A 455 31.60 7.52 32.59
N PRO A 456 32.33 8.64 32.42
CA PRO A 456 32.37 9.36 31.14
C PRO A 456 32.83 8.48 29.97
N ASP A 457 33.71 7.51 30.25
CA ASP A 457 34.26 6.59 29.25
C ASP A 457 33.18 5.72 28.59
N ALA A 458 32.08 5.42 29.28
CA ALA A 458 30.96 4.67 28.70
C ALA A 458 30.36 5.36 27.46
N LEU A 459 30.46 6.70 27.38
CA LEU A 459 29.97 7.48 26.24
C LEU A 459 30.99 7.60 25.09
N THR A 460 32.27 7.27 25.32
CA THR A 460 33.28 7.31 24.26
C THR A 460 32.97 6.31 23.14
N ARG A 461 32.25 5.22 23.46
CA ARG A 461 31.80 4.21 22.50
C ARG A 461 30.80 4.74 21.49
N LEU A 462 30.13 5.87 21.75
CA LEU A 462 29.25 6.53 20.78
C LEU A 462 30.01 7.03 19.54
N GLY A 463 31.34 7.14 19.62
CA GLY A 463 32.15 7.72 18.57
C GLY A 463 31.87 9.22 18.42
N ASN A 464 31.89 9.70 17.18
CA ASN A 464 31.48 11.08 16.89
C ASN A 464 29.95 11.17 16.86
N ALA A 465 29.36 11.82 17.87
CA ALA A 465 27.92 12.03 17.97
C ALA A 465 27.44 13.16 17.03
N ASP A 466 27.60 12.96 15.73
CA ASP A 466 27.13 13.89 14.70
C ASP A 466 25.59 13.86 14.63
N LEU A 467 24.97 15.00 14.91
CA LEU A 467 23.51 15.15 14.90
C LEU A 467 22.96 15.53 13.52
N ASP A 468 23.79 15.53 12.47
CA ASP A 468 23.29 15.53 11.10
C ASP A 468 22.58 14.18 10.82
N PRO A 469 21.27 14.19 10.53
CA PRO A 469 20.52 12.96 10.25
C PRO A 469 20.95 12.29 8.93
N THR A 470 21.67 12.99 8.07
CA THR A 470 22.20 12.44 6.80
C THR A 470 23.62 11.91 6.91
N ALA A 471 24.26 12.07 8.08
CA ALA A 471 25.57 11.51 8.36
C ALA A 471 25.45 10.09 8.91
N SER A 472 26.31 9.19 8.40
CA SER A 472 26.42 7.83 8.94
C SER A 472 26.97 7.84 10.37
N ASP A 473 26.35 7.03 11.22
CA ASP A 473 26.73 6.87 12.61
C ASP A 473 27.94 5.94 12.78
N SER A 474 28.84 6.37 13.66
CA SER A 474 29.95 5.56 14.16
C SER A 474 29.63 5.02 15.56
N GLY A 475 30.42 4.08 16.03
CA GLY A 475 30.33 3.61 17.42
C GLY A 475 29.08 2.78 17.74
N VAL A 476 28.66 2.88 19.01
CA VAL A 476 27.64 2.09 19.69
C VAL A 476 26.62 3.04 20.31
N TRP A 477 25.36 3.00 19.84
CA TRP A 477 24.29 3.93 20.22
C TRP A 477 23.29 3.35 21.23
N TRP A 478 23.80 2.59 22.19
CA TRP A 478 23.08 2.03 23.33
C TRP A 478 24.03 1.90 24.52
N LEU A 479 23.47 1.87 25.73
CA LEU A 479 24.24 1.62 26.96
C LEU A 479 24.00 0.20 27.46
N ALA A 480 25.05 -0.50 27.87
CA ALA A 480 24.86 -1.76 28.58
C ALA A 480 24.33 -1.47 30.00
N ILE A 481 23.44 -2.32 30.52
CA ILE A 481 22.87 -2.11 31.86
C ILE A 481 23.94 -2.09 32.97
N ASN A 482 25.07 -2.79 32.78
CA ASN A 482 26.21 -2.81 33.70
C ASN A 482 27.11 -1.56 33.59
N GLU A 483 26.96 -0.76 32.52
CA GLU A 483 27.61 0.53 32.32
C GLU A 483 26.70 1.70 32.75
N ALA A 484 25.49 1.40 33.20
CA ALA A 484 24.46 2.37 33.52
C ALA A 484 24.13 2.32 35.02
N VAL A 485 23.96 3.49 35.64
CA VAL A 485 23.49 3.63 37.02
C VAL A 485 22.19 4.43 37.05
N PRO A 486 21.29 4.19 38.03
CA PRO A 486 20.06 4.96 38.15
C PRO A 486 20.34 6.47 38.21
N PHE A 487 19.51 7.25 37.53
CA PHE A 487 19.60 8.71 37.56
C PHE A 487 19.54 9.25 38.99
N THR A 488 20.49 10.13 39.35
CA THR A 488 20.41 10.97 40.55
C THR A 488 20.70 12.44 40.21
N PRO A 489 20.09 13.41 40.90
CA PRO A 489 20.35 14.83 40.68
C PRO A 489 21.84 15.20 40.85
N GLU A 490 22.54 14.55 41.78
CA GLU A 490 23.95 14.82 42.06
C GLU A 490 24.85 14.39 40.90
N MET A 491 24.59 13.21 40.32
CA MET A 491 25.32 12.74 39.15
C MET A 491 24.98 13.58 37.93
N ASP A 492 23.70 13.89 37.73
CA ASP A 492 23.28 14.73 36.64
C ASP A 492 24.00 16.08 36.67
N ALA A 493 24.09 16.75 37.83
CA ALA A 493 24.78 18.04 37.97
C ALA A 493 26.25 18.02 37.48
N SER A 494 26.91 16.85 37.46
CA SER A 494 28.27 16.69 36.95
C SER A 494 28.37 16.51 35.43
N ILE A 495 27.24 16.21 34.76
CA ILE A 495 27.20 15.98 33.31
C ILE A 495 27.20 17.35 32.59
N PRO A 496 28.15 17.60 31.67
CA PRO A 496 28.21 18.85 30.92
C PRO A 496 26.99 19.07 30.00
N GLU A 497 26.63 20.33 29.79
CA GLU A 497 25.72 20.71 28.71
C GLU A 497 26.25 20.25 27.35
N GLY A 498 25.34 19.88 26.44
CA GLY A 498 25.68 19.32 25.13
C GLY A 498 25.93 17.81 25.13
N THR A 499 26.04 17.16 26.30
CA THR A 499 26.20 15.70 26.38
C THR A 499 25.04 14.98 25.70
N ILE A 500 25.38 13.98 24.87
CA ILE A 500 24.43 13.09 24.22
C ILE A 500 24.41 11.74 24.95
N LEU A 501 23.21 11.25 25.25
CA LEU A 501 22.98 9.92 25.79
C LEU A 501 22.16 9.07 24.82
N PRO A 502 22.47 7.78 24.68
CA PRO A 502 21.58 6.83 24.06
C PRO A 502 20.22 6.79 24.74
N SER A 503 19.17 6.68 23.92
CA SER A 503 17.82 6.47 24.41
C SER A 503 17.52 5.01 24.74
N ILE A 504 18.46 4.09 24.44
CA ILE A 504 18.33 2.66 24.68
C ILE A 504 19.38 2.19 25.68
N VAL A 505 18.91 1.45 26.69
CA VAL A 505 19.75 0.65 27.57
C VAL A 505 19.43 -0.82 27.30
N LEU A 506 20.45 -1.63 27.02
CA LEU A 506 20.33 -3.06 26.78
C LEU A 506 20.69 -3.84 28.04
N ARG A 507 19.94 -4.90 28.28
CA ARG A 507 20.27 -5.98 29.22
C ARG A 507 20.30 -7.31 28.45
N GLU A 508 20.80 -8.35 29.11
CA GLU A 508 20.73 -9.70 28.56
C GLU A 508 19.28 -10.09 28.24
N THR A 509 19.12 -10.79 27.12
CA THR A 509 17.88 -11.41 26.71
C THR A 509 17.62 -12.66 27.55
N GLU A 510 16.37 -12.86 27.97
CA GLU A 510 15.92 -14.06 28.66
C GLU A 510 15.17 -14.96 27.67
N ASP A 511 15.25 -16.27 27.87
CA ASP A 511 14.64 -17.31 27.02
C ASP A 511 13.14 -17.06 26.74
N GLY A 512 12.69 -17.40 25.53
CA GLY A 512 11.27 -17.35 25.14
C GLY A 512 11.06 -17.37 23.63
N ASP A 513 9.80 -17.54 23.22
CA ASP A 513 9.34 -17.58 21.82
C ASP A 513 9.86 -16.37 21.01
N ARG A 514 9.83 -15.18 21.63
CA ARG A 514 10.26 -13.90 21.02
C ARG A 514 11.72 -13.83 20.55
N ILE A 515 12.57 -14.80 20.92
CA ILE A 515 14.00 -14.83 20.57
C ILE A 515 14.38 -16.00 19.65
N ASP A 516 13.41 -16.72 19.09
CA ASP A 516 13.65 -17.90 18.23
C ASP A 516 14.34 -17.58 16.90
N VAL A 517 14.39 -16.29 16.54
CA VAL A 517 14.99 -15.80 15.31
C VAL A 517 16.34 -15.13 15.60
N ALA A 518 17.43 -15.85 15.34
CA ALA A 518 18.79 -15.32 15.44
C ALA A 518 19.14 -14.48 14.20
N ALA A 519 19.83 -13.36 14.38
CA ALA A 519 20.25 -12.52 13.27
C ALA A 519 21.45 -11.63 13.57
N VAL A 520 22.27 -11.41 12.54
CA VAL A 520 23.41 -10.49 12.58
C VAL A 520 23.40 -9.60 11.35
N GLY A 521 23.36 -8.29 11.60
CA GLY A 521 23.36 -7.24 10.59
C GLY A 521 24.64 -6.41 10.65
N VAL A 522 25.30 -6.27 9.51
CA VAL A 522 26.50 -5.45 9.33
C VAL A 522 26.27 -4.45 8.20
N TRP A 523 26.51 -3.17 8.49
CA TRP A 523 26.57 -2.13 7.47
C TRP A 523 28.00 -1.92 7.02
N LYS A 524 28.22 -1.94 5.71
CA LYS A 524 29.53 -1.68 5.11
C LYS A 524 29.36 -1.10 3.72
N ASP A 525 30.08 -0.02 3.44
CA ASP A 525 30.15 0.62 2.11
C ASP A 525 28.76 0.92 1.50
N GLY A 526 27.84 1.44 2.31
CA GLY A 526 26.48 1.81 1.86
C GLY A 526 25.53 0.63 1.67
N ILE A 527 25.82 -0.52 2.26
CA ILE A 527 25.00 -1.74 2.16
C ILE A 527 24.84 -2.36 3.54
N TRP A 528 23.60 -2.60 3.94
CA TRP A 528 23.28 -3.52 5.03
C TRP A 528 23.32 -4.96 4.52
N THR A 529 24.00 -5.83 5.25
CA THR A 529 23.98 -7.28 5.06
C THR A 529 23.44 -7.90 6.35
N LEU A 530 22.31 -8.59 6.25
CA LEU A 530 21.62 -9.22 7.37
C LEU A 530 21.51 -10.72 7.12
N GLU A 531 22.12 -11.50 8.00
CA GLU A 531 21.96 -12.95 8.04
C GLU A 531 21.00 -13.34 9.16
N VAL A 532 20.10 -14.27 8.87
CA VAL A 532 19.01 -14.70 9.76
C VAL A 532 18.98 -16.21 9.81
N ARG A 533 18.76 -16.78 11.00
CA ARG A 533 18.45 -18.20 11.22
C ARG A 533 17.19 -18.32 12.06
N ARG A 534 16.30 -19.24 11.66
CA ARG A 534 15.20 -19.73 12.48
C ARG A 534 15.01 -21.23 12.21
N ALA A 535 14.57 -21.98 13.21
CA ALA A 535 14.04 -23.32 13.00
C ALA A 535 12.98 -23.32 11.88
N LEU A 536 12.91 -24.39 11.08
CA LEU A 536 11.87 -24.55 10.06
C LEU A 536 10.48 -24.60 10.70
N ASP A 537 10.37 -25.22 11.87
CA ASP A 537 9.16 -25.26 12.68
C ASP A 537 9.53 -25.01 14.15
N THR A 538 9.07 -23.91 14.71
CA THR A 538 9.26 -23.54 16.13
C THR A 538 8.21 -24.21 17.03
N GLY A 539 7.10 -24.69 16.46
CA GLY A 539 5.94 -25.17 17.19
C GLY A 539 5.12 -24.08 17.87
N SER A 540 5.47 -22.80 17.69
CA SER A 540 4.70 -21.68 18.23
C SER A 540 3.39 -21.47 17.47
N PRO A 541 2.27 -21.16 18.14
CA PRO A 541 1.01 -20.86 17.48
C PRO A 541 0.96 -19.46 16.84
N TYR A 542 1.99 -18.63 17.07
CA TYR A 542 2.13 -17.30 16.47
C TYR A 542 2.98 -17.32 15.19
N ASP A 543 3.57 -18.47 14.93
CA ASP A 543 4.59 -18.69 13.93
C ASP A 543 4.08 -19.48 12.75
N VAL A 544 4.66 -19.19 11.57
CA VAL A 544 4.38 -19.94 10.35
C VAL A 544 5.51 -20.94 10.14
N PRO A 545 5.24 -22.26 10.06
CA PRO A 545 6.26 -23.23 9.66
C PRO A 545 6.79 -22.89 8.26
N ILE A 546 8.12 -22.87 8.11
CA ILE A 546 8.78 -22.58 6.83
C ILE A 546 8.78 -23.86 5.99
N THR A 547 7.78 -23.99 5.14
CA THR A 547 7.61 -25.13 4.22
C THR A 547 7.40 -24.65 2.79
N ASP A 548 7.34 -25.60 1.85
CA ASP A 548 6.90 -25.33 0.48
C ASP A 548 5.54 -24.65 0.48
N GLY A 549 5.39 -23.57 -0.30
CA GLY A 549 4.12 -22.84 -0.40
C GLY A 549 4.02 -21.58 0.46
N VAL A 550 4.94 -21.37 1.40
CA VAL A 550 4.95 -20.17 2.23
C VAL A 550 5.31 -18.94 1.39
N TYR A 551 4.68 -17.82 1.70
CA TYR A 551 4.94 -16.53 1.06
C TYR A 551 5.73 -15.61 1.99
N LEU A 552 6.69 -14.89 1.42
CA LEU A 552 7.60 -13.98 2.13
C LEU A 552 7.51 -12.54 1.60
N TRP A 553 7.37 -11.58 2.52
CA TRP A 553 7.51 -10.15 2.26
C TRP A 553 8.66 -9.56 3.06
N VAL A 554 9.14 -8.41 2.61
CA VAL A 554 10.23 -7.66 3.25
C VAL A 554 9.92 -6.17 3.23
N SER A 555 10.49 -5.44 4.18
CA SER A 555 10.40 -3.99 4.29
C SER A 555 11.69 -3.40 4.82
N VAL A 556 12.10 -2.26 4.25
CA VAL A 556 13.29 -1.50 4.65
C VAL A 556 12.86 -0.20 5.33
N PHE A 557 13.50 0.13 6.45
CA PHE A 557 13.35 1.39 7.16
C PHE A 557 14.71 2.09 7.19
N ASP A 558 14.80 3.22 6.52
CA ASP A 558 15.95 4.13 6.57
C ASP A 558 15.65 5.23 7.59
N HIS A 559 16.26 5.14 8.77
CA HIS A 559 16.06 5.99 9.95
C HIS A 559 14.63 6.46 10.23
N THR A 560 13.65 5.55 10.09
CA THR A 560 12.22 5.85 10.23
C THR A 560 11.51 4.97 11.26
N GLN A 561 10.60 5.57 12.03
CA GLN A 561 9.77 4.87 13.00
C GLN A 561 8.71 4.00 12.35
N THR A 562 8.00 4.51 11.32
CA THR A 562 6.89 3.78 10.68
C THR A 562 6.87 3.85 9.15
N ARG A 563 7.63 4.72 8.48
CA ARG A 563 7.60 4.95 7.02
C ARG A 563 8.51 4.00 6.25
N HIS A 564 8.34 2.70 6.50
CA HIS A 564 9.05 1.69 5.74
C HIS A 564 8.61 1.62 4.28
N SER A 565 9.51 1.10 3.45
CA SER A 565 9.18 0.65 2.11
C SER A 565 8.33 -0.63 2.14
N TRP A 566 7.64 -0.90 1.04
CA TRP A 566 6.76 -2.05 0.88
C TRP A 566 6.76 -2.52 -0.57
N HIS A 567 6.25 -3.73 -0.81
CA HIS A 567 6.06 -4.31 -2.13
C HIS A 567 4.73 -5.07 -2.15
N MET A 568 4.15 -5.29 -3.34
CA MET A 568 2.80 -5.86 -3.42
C MET A 568 2.82 -7.37 -3.52
N ARG A 569 3.89 -7.94 -4.10
CA ARG A 569 3.92 -9.35 -4.50
C ARG A 569 4.98 -10.11 -3.71
N PRO A 570 4.61 -11.19 -3.01
CA PRO A 570 5.56 -11.96 -2.22
C PRO A 570 6.58 -12.70 -3.07
N LEU A 571 7.59 -13.23 -2.39
CA LEU A 571 8.31 -14.42 -2.86
C LEU A 571 7.59 -15.68 -2.38
N HIS A 572 7.52 -16.70 -3.22
CA HIS A 572 7.02 -18.02 -2.89
C HIS A 572 8.21 -18.93 -2.52
N LEU A 573 8.23 -19.48 -1.31
CA LEU A 573 9.31 -20.33 -0.83
C LEU A 573 9.20 -21.75 -1.43
N GLU A 574 10.33 -22.28 -1.89
CA GLU A 574 10.45 -23.65 -2.40
C GLU A 574 11.69 -24.33 -1.81
N LEU A 575 11.48 -25.25 -0.88
CA LEU A 575 12.52 -26.05 -0.25
C LEU A 575 12.92 -27.16 -1.21
N THR A 576 14.17 -27.13 -1.66
CA THR A 576 14.69 -28.17 -2.54
C THR A 576 15.59 -29.11 -1.74
N THR A 577 15.24 -30.39 -1.74
CA THR A 577 16.13 -31.43 -1.20
C THR A 577 17.34 -31.56 -2.11
N GLN A 578 18.51 -31.90 -1.54
CA GLN A 578 19.67 -32.17 -2.40
C GLN A 578 19.33 -33.30 -3.38
N LEU A 579 19.29 -32.98 -4.67
CA LEU A 579 19.44 -34.00 -5.69
C LEU A 579 20.80 -34.67 -5.43
N PRO A 580 20.87 -36.00 -5.30
CA PRO A 580 22.15 -36.67 -5.16
C PRO A 580 23.02 -36.27 -6.36
N VAL A 581 24.19 -35.71 -6.07
CA VAL A 581 25.21 -35.39 -7.08
C VAL A 581 25.45 -36.67 -7.88
N ARG A 582 25.10 -36.66 -9.17
CA ARG A 582 25.39 -37.75 -10.10
C ARG A 582 26.86 -37.77 -10.49
#